data_AF-A0A6S7K0M7-F1
#
_entry.id   AF-A0A6S7K0M7-F1
#
_cell.length_a   1.000
_cell.length_b   1.000
_cell.length_c   1.000
_cell.angle_alpha   90.00
_cell.angle_beta   90.00
_cell.angle_gamma   90.00
#
_symmetry.space_group_name_H-M   'P 1'
#
loop_
_entity.id
_entity.type
_entity.pdbx_description
1 polymer ?
#
loop_
_entity_poly.entity_id
_entity_poly.type
_entity_poly.pdbx_seq_one_letter_code
_entity_poly.pdbx_strand_id
1 'polypeptide(L)'
;AFSNCEANPKKMWKKVNELTNRNVKSTNINEISDDGNIVTEPREIENSFNNFFTDIGPKLAKDLPEHNQIPESYVKPLNTIFRFQLVTETDVSKLL
;
A
#
# COMPACT_ATOMS: atom_id res chain seq x y z
N ALA A 1 21.90 -12.28 4.81
CA ALA A 1 20.78 -12.59 5.75
C ALA A 1 19.50 -13.05 5.04
N PHE A 2 19.21 -12.63 3.79
CA PHE A 2 17.96 -12.93 3.08
C PHE A 2 18.07 -13.97 1.95
N SER A 3 19.27 -14.50 1.69
CA SER A 3 19.58 -15.37 0.55
C SER A 3 18.75 -16.67 0.44
N ASN A 4 18.02 -17.06 1.49
CA ASN A 4 17.16 -18.26 1.51
C ASN A 4 15.65 -17.93 1.57
N CYS A 5 15.25 -16.69 1.32
CA CYS A 5 13.86 -16.22 1.45
C CYS A 5 13.19 -15.84 0.11
N GLU A 6 13.92 -15.89 -1.01
CA GLU A 6 13.50 -15.32 -2.30
C GLU A 6 12.20 -15.92 -2.86
N ALA A 7 12.01 -17.23 -2.72
CA ALA A 7 10.81 -17.92 -3.21
C ALA A 7 9.68 -18.01 -2.16
N ASN A 8 9.87 -17.45 -0.96
CA ASN A 8 8.89 -17.59 0.12
C ASN A 8 8.70 -16.27 0.90
N PRO A 9 7.70 -15.46 0.50
CA PRO A 9 7.38 -14.20 1.16
C PRO A 9 7.13 -14.35 2.67
N LYS A 10 6.54 -15.47 3.13
CA LYS A 10 6.34 -15.73 4.57
C LYS A 10 7.67 -15.88 5.31
N LYS A 11 8.64 -16.58 4.72
CA LYS A 11 9.99 -16.71 5.31
C LYS A 11 10.71 -15.37 5.34
N MET A 12 10.58 -14.56 4.29
CA MET A 12 11.15 -13.21 4.26
C MET A 12 10.59 -12.35 5.39
N TRP A 13 9.26 -12.28 5.50
CA TRP A 13 8.60 -11.50 6.55
C TRP A 13 8.91 -12.00 7.97
N LYS A 14 9.03 -13.32 8.16
CA LYS A 14 9.49 -13.89 9.43
C LYS A 14 10.88 -13.37 9.79
N LYS A 15 11.82 -13.35 8.84
CA LYS A 15 13.18 -12.87 9.07
C LYS A 15 13.22 -11.37 9.41
N VAL A 16 12.40 -10.57 8.73
CA VAL A 16 12.25 -9.13 9.05
C VAL A 16 11.72 -8.95 10.47
N ASN A 17 10.69 -9.71 10.87
CA ASN A 17 10.13 -9.63 12.22
C ASN A 17 11.15 -10.05 13.31
N GLU A 18 11.95 -11.09 13.04
CA GLU A 18 13.05 -11.52 13.93
C GLU A 18 14.10 -10.41 14.11
N LEU A 19 14.55 -9.78 13.01
CA LEU A 19 15.58 -8.73 13.04
C LEU A 19 15.09 -7.44 13.71
N THR A 20 13.80 -7.13 13.56
CA THR A 20 13.18 -5.91 14.12
C THR A 20 12.62 -6.14 15.52
N ASN A 21 12.79 -7.34 16.10
CA ASN A 21 12.18 -7.77 17.36
C ASN A 21 10.66 -7.48 17.42
N ARG A 22 10.00 -7.56 16.25
CA ARG A 22 8.58 -7.24 16.12
C ARG A 22 7.77 -8.47 16.49
N ASN A 23 7.31 -8.54 17.74
CA ASN A 23 6.37 -9.55 18.19
C ASN A 23 4.95 -9.16 17.77
N VAL A 24 4.54 -9.59 16.56
CA VAL A 24 3.19 -9.33 16.07
C VAL A 24 2.22 -10.27 16.78
N LYS A 25 1.43 -9.73 17.72
CA LYS A 25 0.28 -10.45 18.27
C LYS A 25 -0.78 -10.56 17.18
N SER A 26 -1.13 -11.78 16.78
CA SER A 26 -2.29 -12.01 15.94
C SER A 26 -3.54 -11.76 16.78
N THR A 27 -4.41 -10.85 16.33
CA THR A 27 -5.73 -10.65 16.92
C THR A 27 -6.75 -11.34 16.04
N ASN A 28 -7.61 -12.15 16.63
CA ASN A 28 -8.75 -12.73 15.91
C ASN A 28 -9.88 -11.71 15.87
N ILE A 29 -10.48 -11.53 14.70
CA ILE A 29 -11.66 -10.70 14.51
C ILE A 29 -12.86 -11.63 14.65
N ASN A 30 -13.64 -11.46 15.70
CA ASN A 30 -14.81 -12.31 15.98
C ASN A 30 -16.10 -11.72 15.38
N GLU A 31 -16.13 -10.41 15.16
CA GLU A 31 -17.26 -9.71 14.56
C GLU A 31 -16.82 -8.43 13.87
N ILE A 32 -17.60 -8.00 12.88
CA ILE A 32 -17.50 -6.69 12.24
C ILE A 32 -18.91 -6.09 12.08
N SER A 33 -18.98 -4.77 11.97
CA SER A 33 -20.20 -4.05 11.58
C SER A 33 -20.09 -3.66 10.10
N ASP A 34 -20.89 -4.27 9.24
CA ASP A 34 -20.98 -3.94 7.82
C ASP A 34 -22.36 -3.31 7.51
N ASP A 35 -22.36 -2.02 7.17
CA ASP A 35 -23.56 -1.21 6.94
C ASP A 35 -24.64 -1.33 8.05
N GLY A 36 -24.17 -1.38 9.31
CA GLY A 36 -25.03 -1.53 10.50
C GLY A 36 -25.43 -2.98 10.83
N ASN A 37 -25.05 -3.97 10.01
CA ASN A 37 -25.26 -5.38 10.29
C ASN A 37 -24.05 -5.98 11.00
N ILE A 38 -24.29 -6.70 12.10
CA ILE A 38 -23.23 -7.42 12.80
C ILE A 38 -22.99 -8.75 12.08
N VAL A 39 -21.76 -8.94 11.61
CA VAL A 39 -21.31 -10.16 10.92
C VAL A 39 -20.34 -10.90 11.82
N THR A 40 -20.67 -12.13 12.20
CA THR A 40 -19.86 -12.98 13.08
C THR A 40 -19.29 -14.23 12.39
N GLU A 41 -19.88 -14.63 11.26
CA GLU A 41 -19.46 -15.82 10.52
C GLU A 41 -18.12 -15.57 9.81
N PRO A 42 -17.07 -16.39 10.04
CA PRO A 42 -15.73 -16.10 9.54
C PRO A 42 -15.63 -15.90 8.02
N ARG A 43 -16.38 -16.70 7.25
CA ARG A 43 -16.42 -16.54 5.78
C ARG A 43 -17.08 -15.25 5.35
N GLU A 44 -18.12 -14.83 6.06
CA GLU A 44 -18.81 -13.57 5.77
C GLU A 44 -17.95 -12.37 6.17
N ILE A 45 -17.16 -12.49 7.25
CA ILE A 45 -16.14 -11.50 7.62
C ILE A 45 -15.10 -11.37 6.49
N GLU A 46 -14.56 -12.48 6.00
CA GLU A 46 -13.61 -12.50 4.87
C GLU A 46 -14.21 -11.85 3.61
N ASN A 47 -15.45 -12.20 3.27
CA ASN A 47 -16.16 -11.63 2.12
C ASN A 47 -16.38 -10.12 2.29
N SER A 48 -16.79 -9.67 3.47
CA SER A 48 -17.01 -8.26 3.77
C SER A 48 -15.72 -7.44 3.60
N PHE A 49 -14.58 -7.97 4.07
CA PHE A 49 -13.28 -7.34 3.84
C PHE A 49 -12.91 -7.27 2.37
N ASN A 50 -13.09 -8.37 1.63
CA ASN A 50 -12.79 -8.41 0.21
C ASN A 50 -13.63 -7.38 -0.55
N ASN A 51 -14.95 -7.41 -0.35
CA ASN A 51 -15.88 -6.48 -1.00
C ASN A 51 -15.58 -5.02 -0.63
N PHE A 52 -15.29 -4.73 0.64
CA PHE A 52 -14.95 -3.38 1.08
C PHE A 52 -13.72 -2.84 0.32
N PHE A 53 -12.62 -3.58 0.32
CA PHE A 53 -11.37 -3.10 -0.28
C PHE A 53 -11.36 -3.15 -1.81
N THR A 54 -12.13 -4.04 -2.44
CA THR A 54 -12.29 -4.05 -3.91
C THR A 54 -13.20 -2.93 -4.39
N ASP A 55 -14.26 -2.63 -3.64
CA ASP A 55 -15.34 -1.77 -4.12
C ASP A 55 -15.18 -0.32 -3.67
N ILE A 56 -14.32 -0.02 -2.69
CA ILE A 56 -14.14 1.35 -2.18
C ILE A 56 -13.76 2.33 -3.29
N GLY A 57 -12.91 1.94 -4.24
CA GLY A 57 -12.52 2.77 -5.37
C GLY A 57 -13.72 3.13 -6.27
N PRO A 58 -14.40 2.14 -6.87
CA PRO A 58 -15.59 2.37 -7.68
C PRO A 58 -16.72 3.11 -6.94
N LYS A 59 -16.98 2.78 -5.66
CA LYS A 59 -18.01 3.46 -4.86
C LYS A 59 -17.70 4.94 -4.68
N LEU A 60 -16.47 5.28 -4.28
CA LEU A 60 -16.04 6.66 -4.16
C LEU A 60 -16.07 7.38 -5.51
N ALA A 61 -15.62 6.73 -6.59
CA ALA A 61 -15.61 7.33 -7.92
C ALA A 61 -17.01 7.67 -8.42
N LYS A 62 -18.03 6.86 -8.08
CA LYS A 62 -19.43 7.13 -8.44
C LYS A 62 -20.00 8.37 -7.76
N ASP A 63 -19.57 8.65 -6.53
CA ASP A 63 -20.05 9.81 -5.76
C ASP A 63 -19.30 11.10 -6.11
N LEU A 64 -18.16 11.00 -6.81
CA LEU A 64 -17.46 12.15 -7.35
C LEU A 64 -18.23 12.72 -8.55
N PRO A 65 -18.33 14.06 -8.68
CA PRO A 65 -18.91 14.68 -9.86
C PRO A 65 -18.07 14.32 -11.09
N GLU A 66 -18.75 14.12 -12.24
CA GLU A 66 -18.06 13.94 -13.50
C GLU A 66 -17.25 15.21 -13.84
N HIS A 67 -15.94 15.04 -13.95
CA HIS A 67 -15.02 16.08 -14.37
C HIS A 67 -14.50 15.76 -15.77
N ASN A 68 -14.85 16.60 -16.75
CA ASN A 68 -14.34 16.49 -18.13
C ASN A 68 -12.90 17.00 -18.29
N GLN A 69 -12.15 17.18 -17.20
CA GLN A 69 -10.77 17.63 -17.22
C GLN A 69 -9.84 16.44 -17.09
N ILE A 70 -8.95 16.27 -18.07
CA ILE A 70 -7.88 15.30 -17.99
C ILE A 70 -6.89 15.71 -16.88
N PRO A 71 -6.32 14.78 -16.10
CA PRO A 71 -5.39 15.09 -15.01
C PRO A 71 -4.23 15.99 -15.43
N GLU A 72 -3.76 15.85 -16.67
CA GLU A 72 -2.68 16.62 -17.27
C GLU A 72 -3.00 18.12 -17.35
N SER A 73 -4.27 18.50 -17.40
CA SER A 73 -4.68 19.92 -17.39
C SER A 73 -4.35 20.65 -16.09
N TYR A 74 -4.20 19.91 -14.98
CA TYR A 74 -3.75 20.45 -13.69
C TYR A 74 -2.22 20.52 -13.59
N VAL A 75 -1.50 19.83 -14.46
CA VAL A 75 -0.04 19.82 -14.48
C VAL A 75 0.44 21.02 -15.28
N LYS A 76 1.06 21.99 -14.59
CA LYS A 76 1.76 23.06 -15.29
C LYS A 76 3.00 22.47 -15.97
N PRO A 77 3.18 22.65 -17.29
CA PRO A 77 4.40 22.19 -17.94
C PRO A 77 5.59 22.90 -17.30
N LEU A 78 6.50 22.11 -16.74
CA LEU A 78 7.77 22.59 -16.23
C LEU A 78 8.79 22.50 -17.36
N ASN A 79 9.56 23.57 -17.56
CA ASN A 79 10.69 23.58 -18.50
C ASN A 79 11.93 22.85 -17.94
N THR A 80 11.79 22.18 -16.80
CA THR A 80 12.86 21.43 -16.14
C THR A 80 12.64 19.94 -16.30
N ILE A 81 13.69 19.23 -16.71
CA ILE A 81 13.68 17.78 -16.89
C ILE A 81 14.47 17.17 -15.74
N PHE A 82 13.83 16.30 -14.96
CA PHE A 82 14.55 15.44 -14.03
C PHE A 82 15.20 14.29 -14.81
N ARG A 83 16.50 14.07 -14.58
CA ARG A 83 17.23 12.93 -15.15
C ARG A 83 18.08 12.31 -14.06
N PHE A 84 18.09 10.99 -14.02
CA PHE A 84 19.10 10.28 -13.25
C PHE A 84 20.47 10.52 -13.89
N GLN A 85 21.42 10.95 -13.08
CA GLN A 85 22.82 11.11 -13.46
C GLN A 85 23.68 10.23 -12.55
N LEU A 86 24.76 9.70 -13.12
CA LEU A 86 25.77 8.99 -12.34
C LEU A 86 26.44 9.99 -11.39
N VAL A 87 26.50 9.63 -10.12
CA VAL A 87 27.14 10.44 -9.07
C VAL A 87 28.64 10.15 -9.08
N THR A 88 29.47 11.20 -9.05
CA THR A 88 30.92 11.09 -8.89
C THR A 88 31.33 11.37 -7.43
N GLU A 89 32.54 10.94 -7.03
CA GLU A 89 33.08 11.27 -5.70
C GLU A 89 33.12 12.78 -5.44
N THR A 90 33.35 13.58 -6.50
CA THR A 90 33.34 15.05 -6.41
C THR A 90 31.96 15.60 -6.09
N ASP A 91 30.89 14.96 -6.56
CA ASP A 91 29.52 15.38 -6.28
C ASP A 91 29.12 15.07 -4.82
N VAL A 92 29.64 13.96 -4.26
CA VAL A 92 29.45 13.61 -2.85
C VAL A 92 30.20 14.59 -1.94
N SER A 93 31.44 14.95 -2.28
CA SER A 93 32.25 15.89 -1.49
C SER A 93 31.68 17.30 -1.42
N LYS A 94 30.77 17.69 -2.33
CA LYS A 94 30.05 18.99 -2.28
C LYS A 94 28.88 19.01 -1.29
N LEU A 95 28.47 17.86 -0.77
CA LEU A 95 27.38 17.71 0.19
C LEU A 95 27.85 17.68 1.66
N LEU A 96 29.17 17.64 1.87
CA LEU A 96 29.85 17.66 3.17
C LEU A 96 30.43 19.05 3.45
#